data_AF-A0A8J7WRS2-F1
#
_entry.id   AF-A0A8J7WRS2-F1
#
_cell.length_a   1.000
_cell.length_b   1.000
_cell.length_c   1.000
_cell.angle_alpha   90.00
_cell.angle_beta   90.00
_cell.angle_gamma   90.00
#
_symmetry.space_group_name_H-M   'P 1'
#
loop_
_entity.id
_entity.type
_entity.pdbx_description
1 polymer ?
#
loop_
_entity_poly.entity_id
_entity_poly.type
_entity_poly.pdbx_seq_one_letter_code
_entity_poly.pdbx_strand_id
1 'polypeptide(L)'
;MTATGADRAVSRGRIPGMRRKREEPDLVAAFVARGLAVVPAAAPLGPGCSCSRVGCPDPGAHPLSYGWQTEASADPAQLRRWRSRLPDVNFASPTGRTHDVLDVPIGAGRIAFRSLTAAGVQLGPVAVSAQGDRCLFFTTARPGGQEERAGDEWWHCDLDAAPETGLGGPGLRWHTRGSYVLVPPARALNGGRARWIHALDAPLPDPLRLLGALADACEAVAATGEIAQW
;
A
#
# COMPACT_ATOMS: atom_id res chain seq x y z
N MET A 1 -74.21 -30.19 9.85
CA MET A 1 -72.91 -30.84 9.63
C MET A 1 -72.12 -29.95 8.68
N THR A 2 -71.23 -29.11 9.23
CA THR A 2 -69.74 -29.15 9.08
C THR A 2 -69.25 -28.56 7.75
N ALA A 3 -68.22 -27.72 7.65
CA ALA A 3 -67.43 -26.91 8.57
C ALA A 3 -66.61 -25.95 7.67
N THR A 4 -66.43 -24.71 8.09
CA THR A 4 -65.67 -23.66 7.40
C THR A 4 -64.17 -23.92 7.56
N GLY A 5 -63.43 -24.12 6.47
CA GLY A 5 -61.96 -24.24 6.46
C GLY A 5 -61.31 -22.90 6.17
N ALA A 6 -60.64 -22.32 7.18
CA ALA A 6 -59.84 -21.11 7.04
C ALA A 6 -58.37 -21.47 6.76
N ASP A 7 -57.84 -20.98 5.64
CA ASP A 7 -56.42 -21.08 5.28
C ASP A 7 -55.56 -20.19 6.19
N ARG A 8 -54.66 -20.80 6.96
CA ARG A 8 -53.64 -20.10 7.75
C ARG A 8 -52.40 -19.87 6.88
N ALA A 9 -52.21 -18.63 6.45
CA ALA A 9 -50.94 -18.16 5.89
C ALA A 9 -49.84 -18.19 6.98
N VAL A 10 -48.81 -19.01 6.77
CA VAL A 10 -47.61 -19.01 7.61
C VAL A 10 -46.76 -17.79 7.25
N SER A 11 -46.87 -16.72 8.05
CA SER A 11 -45.97 -15.58 7.97
C SER A 11 -44.56 -16.03 8.37
N ARG A 12 -43.62 -16.03 7.41
CA ARG A 12 -42.19 -16.21 7.69
C ARG A 12 -41.70 -15.03 8.53
N GLY A 13 -41.62 -15.25 9.84
CA GLY A 13 -41.15 -14.27 10.81
C GLY A 13 -39.73 -13.79 10.48
N ARG A 14 -39.57 -12.47 10.34
CA ARG A 14 -38.29 -11.79 10.26
C ARG A 14 -37.63 -11.89 11.64
N ILE A 15 -36.53 -12.63 11.77
CA ILE A 15 -35.77 -12.74 13.04
C ILE A 15 -35.21 -11.35 13.40
N PRO A 16 -35.68 -10.69 14.46
CA PRO A 16 -35.13 -9.42 14.92
C PRO A 16 -33.88 -9.69 15.75
N GLY A 17 -32.75 -9.09 15.41
CA GLY A 17 -31.56 -9.11 16.29
C GLY A 17 -30.20 -9.37 15.63
N MET A 18 -30.13 -9.66 14.33
CA MET A 18 -28.83 -9.77 13.67
C MET A 18 -28.26 -8.36 13.43
N ARG A 19 -27.43 -7.87 14.36
CA ARG A 19 -26.56 -6.71 14.11
C ARG A 19 -25.76 -7.05 12.85
N ARG A 20 -25.99 -6.33 11.74
CA ARG A 20 -25.13 -6.43 10.56
C ARG A 20 -23.71 -6.15 11.05
N LYS A 21 -22.85 -7.17 11.06
CA LYS A 21 -21.41 -7.00 11.30
C LYS A 21 -20.99 -5.90 10.33
N ARG A 22 -20.53 -4.76 10.85
CA ARG A 22 -20.07 -3.66 10.00
C ARG A 22 -18.94 -4.25 9.17
N GLU A 23 -19.17 -4.41 7.88
CA GLU A 23 -18.19 -4.97 6.96
C GLU A 23 -16.99 -4.03 7.00
N GLU A 24 -15.83 -4.57 7.33
CA GLU A 24 -14.62 -3.77 7.40
C GLU A 24 -14.32 -3.27 5.98
N PRO A 25 -14.02 -1.97 5.79
CA PRO A 25 -13.82 -1.44 4.46
C PRO A 25 -12.64 -2.15 3.78
N ASP A 26 -12.87 -2.63 2.57
CA ASP A 26 -11.86 -3.28 1.77
C ASP A 26 -10.88 -2.23 1.21
N LEU A 27 -9.77 -2.03 1.93
CA LEU A 27 -8.80 -0.97 1.62
C LEU A 27 -8.09 -1.18 0.28
N VAL A 28 -7.85 -2.41 -0.14
CA VAL A 28 -7.24 -2.70 -1.46
C VAL A 28 -8.24 -2.43 -2.57
N ALA A 29 -9.52 -2.78 -2.37
CA ALA A 29 -10.57 -2.42 -3.33
C ALA A 29 -10.76 -0.90 -3.42
N ALA A 30 -10.68 -0.18 -2.29
CA ALA A 30 -10.70 1.29 -2.28
C ALA A 30 -9.50 1.89 -3.02
N PHE A 31 -8.30 1.32 -2.85
CA PHE A 31 -7.09 1.73 -3.56
C PHE A 31 -7.24 1.53 -5.09
N VAL A 32 -7.74 0.36 -5.49
CA VAL A 32 -8.05 0.05 -6.91
C VAL A 32 -9.14 0.96 -7.47
N ALA A 33 -10.18 1.28 -6.70
CA ALA A 33 -11.24 2.19 -7.11
C ALA A 33 -10.76 3.63 -7.38
N ARG A 34 -9.59 4.01 -6.87
CA ARG A 34 -8.92 5.28 -7.20
C ARG A 34 -8.11 5.23 -8.50
N GLY A 35 -8.14 4.12 -9.23
CA GLY A 35 -7.35 3.92 -10.44
C GLY A 35 -5.89 3.54 -10.16
N LEU A 36 -5.55 3.20 -8.91
CA LEU A 36 -4.20 2.79 -8.54
C LEU A 36 -4.05 1.28 -8.71
N ALA A 37 -3.15 0.87 -9.59
CA ALA A 37 -2.99 -0.51 -9.98
C ALA A 37 -2.36 -1.35 -8.86
N VAL A 38 -2.81 -2.59 -8.73
CA VAL A 38 -2.22 -3.58 -7.82
C VAL A 38 -1.89 -4.87 -8.54
N VAL A 39 -1.03 -5.68 -7.93
CA VAL A 39 -0.66 -7.02 -8.37
C VAL A 39 -0.51 -7.93 -7.13
N PRO A 40 -0.83 -9.24 -7.23
CA PRO A 40 -0.58 -10.17 -6.14
C PRO A 40 0.89 -10.18 -5.72
N ALA A 41 1.11 -10.10 -4.42
CA ALA A 41 2.42 -10.14 -3.79
C ALA A 41 2.48 -11.26 -2.75
N ALA A 42 3.69 -11.76 -2.52
CA ALA A 42 3.92 -12.76 -1.52
C ALA A 42 3.48 -12.25 -0.13
N ALA A 43 3.07 -13.18 0.72
CA ALA A 43 2.74 -12.92 2.10
C ALA A 43 3.62 -13.76 3.02
N PRO A 44 3.76 -13.38 4.30
CA PRO A 44 4.35 -14.24 5.30
C PRO A 44 3.55 -15.54 5.45
N LEU A 45 4.25 -16.67 5.50
CA LEU A 45 3.70 -18.01 5.72
C LEU A 45 4.52 -18.71 6.81
N GLY A 46 4.04 -18.66 8.05
CA GLY A 46 4.83 -19.09 9.21
C GLY A 46 6.13 -18.29 9.31
N PRO A 47 7.31 -18.93 9.47
CA PRO A 47 8.60 -18.24 9.45
C PRO A 47 9.11 -17.93 8.03
N GLY A 48 8.36 -18.29 6.98
CA GLY A 48 8.80 -18.23 5.58
C GLY A 48 7.93 -17.37 4.68
N CYS A 49 8.15 -17.52 3.37
CA CYS A 49 7.46 -16.76 2.33
C CYS A 49 6.44 -17.65 1.59
N SER A 50 5.28 -17.10 1.24
CA SER A 50 4.26 -17.79 0.45
C SER A 50 4.68 -18.08 -1.01
N CYS A 51 5.87 -17.63 -1.44
CA CYS A 51 6.38 -17.86 -2.80
C CYS A 51 7.05 -19.24 -2.97
N SER A 52 7.14 -20.05 -1.91
CA SER A 52 7.75 -21.39 -1.91
C SER A 52 9.23 -21.45 -2.28
N ARG A 53 9.90 -20.30 -2.46
CA ARG A 53 11.35 -20.24 -2.69
C ARG A 53 12.10 -20.47 -1.38
N VAL A 54 12.94 -21.51 -1.35
CA VAL A 54 13.90 -21.73 -0.27
C VAL A 54 14.90 -20.56 -0.24
N GLY A 55 15.10 -19.96 0.93
CA GLY A 55 15.99 -18.80 1.09
C GLY A 55 15.48 -17.55 0.36
N CYS A 56 14.17 -17.31 0.37
CA CYS A 56 13.59 -16.07 -0.15
C CYS A 56 14.29 -14.85 0.52
N PRO A 57 14.87 -13.92 -0.26
CA PRO A 57 15.62 -12.80 0.29
C PRO A 57 14.72 -11.72 0.91
N ASP A 58 13.43 -11.67 0.52
CA ASP A 58 12.48 -10.66 1.01
C ASP A 58 11.10 -11.28 1.37
N PRO A 59 11.02 -12.07 2.46
CA PRO A 59 9.83 -12.85 2.73
C PRO A 59 8.56 -12.02 2.91
N GLY A 60 7.58 -12.25 2.05
CA GLY A 60 6.27 -11.61 2.11
C GLY A 60 6.23 -10.17 1.60
N ALA A 61 7.29 -9.69 0.94
CA ALA A 61 7.40 -8.31 0.50
C ALA A 61 7.76 -8.09 -0.98
N HIS A 62 7.59 -9.13 -1.81
CA HIS A 62 7.81 -9.06 -3.26
C HIS A 62 6.57 -9.47 -4.08
N PRO A 63 6.38 -8.97 -5.32
CA PRO A 63 5.39 -9.48 -6.27
C PRO A 63 5.55 -10.97 -6.54
N LEU A 64 4.45 -11.68 -6.83
CA LEU A 64 4.49 -13.11 -7.14
C LEU A 64 4.95 -13.40 -8.59
N SER A 65 4.63 -12.51 -9.53
CA SER A 65 5.01 -12.66 -10.94
C SER A 65 6.23 -11.80 -11.26
N TYR A 66 7.11 -12.30 -12.14
CA TYR A 66 8.17 -11.49 -12.75
C TYR A 66 7.61 -10.44 -13.73
N GLY A 67 6.42 -10.69 -14.30
CA GLY A 67 5.70 -9.75 -15.18
C GLY A 67 4.84 -8.75 -14.42
N TRP A 68 5.15 -8.47 -13.15
CA TRP A 68 4.27 -7.71 -12.26
C TRP A 68 3.92 -6.31 -12.81
N GLN A 69 4.84 -5.66 -13.54
CA GLN A 69 4.61 -4.34 -14.14
C GLN A 69 3.52 -4.36 -15.22
N THR A 70 3.41 -5.45 -15.98
CA THR A 70 2.44 -5.57 -17.08
C THR A 70 1.14 -6.21 -16.61
N GLU A 71 1.20 -7.05 -15.58
CA GLU A 71 0.02 -7.71 -15.00
C GLU A 71 -0.77 -6.82 -14.03
N ALA A 72 -0.13 -5.81 -13.44
CA ALA A 72 -0.77 -4.93 -12.48
C ALA A 72 -2.01 -4.25 -13.06
N SER A 73 -3.08 -4.19 -12.26
CA SER A 73 -4.38 -3.76 -12.73
C SER A 73 -5.11 -2.91 -11.71
N ALA A 74 -5.81 -1.88 -12.20
CA ALA A 74 -6.79 -1.12 -11.46
C ALA A 74 -8.24 -1.55 -11.78
N ASP A 75 -8.44 -2.74 -12.38
CA ASP A 75 -9.77 -3.31 -12.64
C ASP A 75 -10.28 -4.07 -11.39
N PRO A 76 -11.41 -3.65 -10.78
CA PRO A 76 -12.02 -4.37 -9.67
C PRO A 76 -12.37 -5.83 -10.00
N ALA A 77 -12.68 -6.17 -11.26
CA ALA A 77 -12.95 -7.54 -11.66
C ALA A 77 -11.67 -8.39 -11.64
N GLN A 78 -10.54 -7.85 -12.07
CA GLN A 78 -9.23 -8.51 -11.94
C GLN A 78 -8.86 -8.73 -10.47
N LEU A 79 -9.08 -7.74 -9.60
CA LEU A 79 -8.87 -7.90 -8.16
C LEU A 79 -9.69 -9.05 -7.56
N ARG A 80 -10.98 -9.15 -7.91
CA ARG A 80 -11.84 -10.27 -7.49
C ARG A 80 -11.33 -11.61 -8.00
N ARG A 81 -10.88 -11.68 -9.27
CA ARG A 81 -10.29 -12.91 -9.85
C ARG A 81 -9.06 -13.35 -9.07
N TRP A 82 -8.13 -12.45 -8.78
CA TRP A 82 -6.96 -12.77 -7.97
C TRP A 82 -7.32 -13.29 -6.59
N ARG A 83 -8.20 -12.59 -5.86
CA ARG A 83 -8.63 -13.03 -4.52
C ARG A 83 -9.29 -14.40 -4.50
N SER A 84 -10.05 -14.74 -5.54
CA SER A 84 -10.69 -16.06 -5.63
C SER A 84 -9.68 -17.20 -5.78
N ARG A 85 -8.53 -16.94 -6.42
CA ARG A 85 -7.47 -17.93 -6.67
C ARG A 85 -6.39 -17.93 -5.58
N LEU A 86 -6.17 -16.78 -4.97
CA LEU A 86 -5.08 -16.48 -4.04
C LEU A 86 -5.66 -15.75 -2.82
N PRO A 87 -6.31 -16.47 -1.88
CA PRO A 87 -6.99 -15.83 -0.75
C PRO A 87 -6.01 -15.19 0.25
N ASP A 88 -4.81 -15.77 0.40
CA ASP A 88 -3.87 -15.40 1.46
C ASP A 88 -2.61 -14.67 0.94
N VAL A 89 -2.78 -13.72 0.03
CA VAL A 89 -1.69 -12.90 -0.52
C VAL A 89 -1.67 -11.48 0.03
N ASN A 90 -0.51 -10.83 -0.09
CA ASN A 90 -0.45 -9.37 -0.04
C ASN A 90 -0.76 -8.81 -1.44
N PHE A 91 -0.88 -7.49 -1.53
CA PHE A 91 -0.90 -6.79 -2.81
C PHE A 91 0.21 -5.76 -2.83
N ALA A 92 0.92 -5.68 -3.96
CA ALA A 92 1.89 -4.62 -4.24
C ALA A 92 1.29 -3.66 -5.28
N SER A 93 1.75 -2.42 -5.27
CA SER A 93 1.39 -1.42 -6.26
C SER A 93 2.64 -0.94 -7.00
N PRO A 94 2.69 -1.06 -8.34
CA PRO A 94 3.73 -0.45 -9.15
C PRO A 94 3.71 1.08 -9.04
N THR A 95 4.89 1.68 -8.83
CA THR A 95 5.08 3.14 -8.82
C THR A 95 5.60 3.65 -10.16
N GLY A 96 5.71 4.97 -10.35
CA GLY A 96 6.26 5.59 -11.56
C GLY A 96 5.31 5.73 -12.74
N ARG A 97 4.03 5.35 -12.58
CA ARG A 97 3.00 5.47 -13.62
C ARG A 97 1.81 6.31 -13.16
N THR A 98 1.09 5.82 -12.15
CA THR A 98 -0.12 6.49 -11.62
C THR A 98 0.17 7.30 -10.36
N HIS A 99 1.20 6.88 -9.61
CA HIS A 99 1.65 7.50 -8.38
C HIS A 99 3.12 7.14 -8.14
N ASP A 100 3.77 7.93 -7.30
CA ASP A 100 5.05 7.60 -6.68
C ASP A 100 4.90 7.54 -5.17
N VAL A 101 5.92 6.98 -4.51
CA VAL A 101 5.97 6.95 -3.05
C VAL A 101 7.31 7.46 -2.54
N LEU A 102 7.26 8.46 -1.65
CA LEU A 102 8.41 8.87 -0.85
C LEU A 102 8.41 8.03 0.43
N ASP A 103 9.45 7.20 0.60
CA ASP A 103 9.64 6.27 1.70
C ASP A 103 10.75 6.79 2.64
N VAL A 104 10.39 7.07 3.89
CA VAL A 104 11.30 7.61 4.92
C VAL A 104 11.23 6.77 6.20
N PRO A 105 12.26 6.81 7.07
CA PRO A 105 12.20 6.14 8.37
C PRO A 105 11.00 6.60 9.18
N ILE A 106 10.40 5.73 9.98
CA ILE A 106 9.19 6.03 10.76
C ILE A 106 9.35 7.28 11.64
N GLY A 107 10.53 7.49 12.23
CA GLY A 107 10.86 8.69 13.01
C GLY A 107 10.77 9.96 12.15
N ALA A 108 11.44 9.97 11.01
CA ALA A 108 11.46 11.09 10.07
C ALA A 108 10.07 11.36 9.50
N GLY A 109 9.35 10.30 9.11
CA GLY A 109 7.98 10.39 8.62
C GLY A 109 7.03 11.03 9.64
N ARG A 110 7.16 10.69 10.93
CA ARG A 110 6.36 11.32 12.00
C ARG A 110 6.68 12.80 12.19
N ILE A 111 7.95 13.19 12.09
CA ILE A 111 8.38 14.59 12.17
C ILE A 111 7.83 15.38 10.98
N ALA A 112 8.10 14.91 9.76
CA ALA A 112 7.66 15.54 8.52
C ALA A 112 6.13 15.66 8.45
N PHE A 113 5.39 14.60 8.81
CA PHE A 113 3.93 14.61 8.83
C PHE A 113 3.36 15.74 9.69
N ARG A 114 3.89 15.91 10.92
CA ARG A 114 3.46 16.99 11.82
C ARG A 114 3.83 18.37 11.27
N SER A 115 5.06 18.52 10.78
CA SER A 115 5.55 19.79 10.23
C SER A 115 4.72 20.25 9.03
N LEU A 116 4.50 19.35 8.05
CA LEU A 116 3.72 19.62 6.85
C LEU A 116 2.25 19.93 7.17
N THR A 117 1.66 19.19 8.10
CA THR A 117 0.28 19.45 8.56
C THR A 117 0.18 20.82 9.24
N ALA A 118 1.12 21.17 10.12
CA ALA A 118 1.16 22.46 10.79
C ALA A 118 1.37 23.64 9.82
N ALA A 119 2.11 23.41 8.73
CA ALA A 119 2.32 24.36 7.65
C ALA A 119 1.14 24.45 6.67
N GLY A 120 0.07 23.66 6.85
CA GLY A 120 -1.09 23.65 5.95
C GLY A 120 -0.80 23.06 4.57
N VAL A 121 0.28 22.29 4.42
CA VAL A 121 0.60 21.60 3.16
C VAL A 121 -0.38 20.45 2.97
N GLN A 122 -1.01 20.38 1.79
CA GLN A 122 -1.91 19.29 1.45
C GLN A 122 -1.15 17.97 1.36
N LEU A 123 -1.46 17.03 2.26
CA LEU A 123 -0.93 15.67 2.25
C LEU A 123 -1.84 14.75 1.42
N GLY A 124 -1.21 13.81 0.72
CA GLY A 124 -1.88 12.67 0.10
C GLY A 124 -2.02 11.50 1.07
N PRO A 125 -2.40 10.31 0.60
CA PRO A 125 -2.40 9.11 1.42
C PRO A 125 -1.02 8.88 2.03
N VAL A 126 -0.99 8.52 3.32
CA VAL A 126 0.23 8.17 4.03
C VAL A 126 0.00 6.84 4.72
N ALA A 127 0.95 5.91 4.58
CA ALA A 127 0.90 4.61 5.23
C ALA A 127 2.16 4.36 6.07
N VAL A 128 2.04 3.46 7.05
CA VAL A 128 3.18 2.85 7.72
C VAL A 128 3.43 1.47 7.07
N SER A 129 4.69 1.12 6.86
CA SER A 129 5.12 -0.19 6.34
C SER A 129 4.63 -1.34 7.21
N ALA A 130 4.56 -2.55 6.65
CA ALA A 130 4.14 -3.72 7.43
C ALA A 130 5.13 -4.07 8.54
N GLN A 131 6.42 -3.79 8.31
CA GLN A 131 7.50 -3.91 9.28
C GLN A 131 7.40 -2.87 10.42
N GLY A 132 6.72 -1.73 10.19
CA GLY A 132 6.49 -0.69 11.19
C GLY A 132 7.62 0.33 11.32
N ASP A 133 8.64 0.22 10.49
CA ASP A 133 9.88 0.97 10.52
C ASP A 133 9.93 2.14 9.52
N ARG A 134 8.96 2.22 8.61
CA ARG A 134 8.94 3.22 7.53
C ARG A 134 7.57 3.86 7.32
N CYS A 135 7.59 5.12 6.84
CA CYS A 135 6.42 5.87 6.40
C CYS A 135 6.45 6.07 4.89
N LEU A 136 5.33 5.78 4.25
CA LEU A 136 5.12 5.83 2.80
C LEU A 136 4.18 6.98 2.46
N PHE A 137 4.69 8.04 1.83
CA PHE A 137 3.92 9.19 1.37
C PHE A 137 3.59 9.03 -0.11
N PHE A 138 2.31 8.84 -0.43
CA PHE A 138 1.83 8.65 -1.80
C PHE A 138 1.66 10.01 -2.48
N THR A 139 2.24 10.16 -3.67
CA THR A 139 2.34 11.42 -4.42
C THR A 139 1.98 11.18 -5.89
N THR A 140 1.80 12.24 -6.67
CA THR A 140 1.71 12.09 -8.13
C THR A 140 3.02 11.52 -8.64
N ALA A 141 2.97 10.69 -9.69
CA ALA A 141 4.19 10.24 -10.35
C ALA A 141 5.05 11.44 -10.78
N ARG A 142 6.37 11.36 -10.60
CA ARG A 142 7.33 12.38 -11.04
C ARG A 142 6.99 12.78 -12.48
N PRO A 143 6.93 14.09 -12.80
CA PRO A 143 6.82 14.50 -14.19
C PRO A 143 8.06 14.00 -14.94
N GLY A 144 7.85 13.07 -15.86
CA GLY A 144 8.80 12.76 -16.93
C GLY A 144 8.29 13.39 -18.23
N GLY A 145 9.21 13.84 -19.09
CA GLY A 145 8.86 14.29 -20.43
C GLY A 145 8.05 13.22 -21.19
N GLN A 146 7.29 13.61 -22.21
CA GLN A 146 6.53 12.63 -23.01
C GLN A 146 7.46 11.56 -23.64
N GLU A 147 8.70 11.93 -23.99
CA GLU A 147 9.77 11.03 -24.44
C GLU A 147 10.27 10.10 -23.33
N GLU A 148 10.51 10.59 -22.10
CA GLU A 148 10.92 9.75 -20.95
C GLU A 148 9.80 8.80 -20.49
N ARG A 149 8.54 9.16 -20.76
CA ARG A 149 7.38 8.29 -20.52
C ARG A 149 7.25 7.20 -21.59
N ALA A 150 7.64 7.49 -22.84
CA ALA A 150 7.52 6.60 -24.00
C ALA A 150 8.78 5.75 -24.30
N GLY A 151 9.96 6.17 -23.83
CA GLY A 151 11.23 5.49 -24.06
C GLY A 151 11.64 4.50 -22.96
N ASP A 152 12.60 3.64 -23.32
CA ASP A 152 13.33 2.76 -22.39
C ASP A 152 14.50 3.48 -21.69
N GLU A 153 14.81 4.72 -22.09
CA GLU A 153 15.88 5.53 -21.52
C GLU A 153 15.32 6.41 -20.39
N TRP A 154 15.37 5.87 -19.17
CA TRP A 154 14.94 6.55 -17.94
C TRP A 154 16.17 6.96 -17.13
N TRP A 155 16.20 8.20 -16.65
CA TRP A 155 17.26 8.66 -15.76
C TRP A 155 17.02 8.18 -14.32
N HIS A 156 17.97 7.42 -13.79
CA HIS A 156 18.00 7.03 -12.39
C HIS A 156 18.71 8.09 -11.53
N CYS A 157 18.20 8.32 -10.32
CA CYS A 157 18.87 9.13 -9.31
C CYS A 157 19.14 8.33 -8.03
N ASP A 158 20.06 8.80 -7.18
CA ASP A 158 20.48 8.10 -5.95
C ASP A 158 19.35 7.88 -4.94
N LEU A 159 18.24 8.61 -5.07
CA LEU A 159 17.06 8.42 -4.24
C LEU A 159 16.15 7.30 -4.76
N ASP A 160 16.29 6.85 -6.01
CA ASP A 160 15.37 5.89 -6.60
C ASP A 160 15.48 4.52 -5.89
N ALA A 161 14.35 4.02 -5.43
CA ALA A 161 14.28 2.78 -4.66
C ALA A 161 14.26 1.54 -5.57
N ALA A 162 15.15 0.58 -5.30
CA ALA A 162 15.18 -0.72 -5.96
C ALA A 162 14.84 -1.85 -4.95
N PRO A 163 13.55 -2.05 -4.61
CA PRO A 163 13.15 -3.00 -3.56
C PRO A 163 13.60 -4.43 -3.84
N GLU A 164 13.68 -4.82 -5.12
CA GLU A 164 14.10 -6.16 -5.55
C GLU A 164 15.58 -6.48 -5.29
N THR A 165 16.45 -5.46 -5.22
CA THR A 165 17.88 -5.63 -4.96
C THR A 165 18.23 -5.43 -3.48
N GLY A 166 17.27 -4.92 -2.69
CA GLY A 166 17.53 -4.45 -1.33
C GLY A 166 18.45 -3.21 -1.28
N LEU A 167 18.80 -2.64 -2.43
CA LEU A 167 19.63 -1.44 -2.52
C LEU A 167 18.74 -0.23 -2.26
N GLY A 168 18.87 0.30 -1.06
CA GLY A 168 18.28 1.57 -0.65
C GLY A 168 18.95 2.02 0.64
N GLY A 169 19.48 3.24 0.66
CA GLY A 169 20.05 3.81 1.88
C GLY A 169 19.03 3.82 3.03
N PRO A 170 19.48 3.93 4.30
CA PRO A 170 18.57 3.96 5.44
C PRO A 170 17.67 5.22 5.46
N GLY A 171 18.08 6.28 4.76
CA GLY A 171 17.39 7.56 4.67
C GLY A 171 16.20 7.57 3.71
N LEU A 172 15.95 8.71 3.07
CA LEU A 172 14.85 8.89 2.13
C LEU A 172 15.04 8.05 0.87
N ARG A 173 13.95 7.42 0.43
CA ARG A 173 13.86 6.65 -0.82
C ARG A 173 12.68 7.13 -1.63
N TRP A 174 12.79 7.06 -2.95
CA TRP A 174 11.73 7.45 -3.87
C TRP A 174 11.40 6.25 -4.77
N HIS A 175 10.24 5.63 -4.52
CA HIS A 175 9.69 4.61 -5.39
C HIS A 175 9.07 5.27 -6.62
N THR A 176 9.78 5.17 -7.74
CA THR A 176 9.39 5.70 -9.06
C THR A 176 9.22 4.55 -10.06
N ARG A 177 9.59 4.74 -11.33
CA ARG A 177 9.45 3.75 -12.40
C ARG A 177 10.31 2.52 -12.09
N GLY A 178 9.75 1.34 -12.32
CA GLY A 178 10.43 0.07 -12.03
C GLY A 178 10.42 -0.33 -10.55
N SER A 179 9.78 0.46 -9.69
CA SER A 179 9.64 0.17 -8.26
C SER A 179 8.21 -0.21 -7.89
N TYR A 180 8.02 -0.68 -6.66
CA TYR A 180 6.72 -1.00 -6.09
C TYR A 180 6.71 -0.80 -4.57
N VAL A 181 5.53 -0.68 -3.99
CA VAL A 181 5.31 -0.73 -2.54
C VAL A 181 4.20 -1.71 -2.18
N LEU A 182 4.23 -2.29 -0.98
CA LEU A 182 3.11 -3.08 -0.47
C LEU A 182 1.93 -2.17 -0.08
N VAL A 183 0.72 -2.60 -0.43
CA VAL A 183 -0.51 -1.86 -0.15
C VAL A 183 -1.11 -2.31 1.19
N PRO A 184 -1.44 -1.41 2.12
CA PRO A 184 -2.21 -1.76 3.32
C PRO A 184 -3.49 -2.56 2.98
N PRO A 185 -3.80 -3.66 3.69
CA PRO A 185 -3.22 -4.11 4.95
C PRO A 185 -2.18 -5.24 4.81
N ALA A 186 -1.21 -5.09 3.89
CA ALA A 186 -0.13 -6.07 3.70
C ALA A 186 0.55 -6.48 5.01
N ARG A 187 0.94 -7.75 5.11
CA ARG A 187 1.50 -8.39 6.31
C ARG A 187 3.00 -8.58 6.19
N ALA A 188 3.71 -8.51 7.32
CA ALA A 188 5.14 -8.83 7.41
C ALA A 188 5.40 -10.03 8.34
N LEU A 189 6.61 -10.61 8.27
CA LEU A 189 7.03 -11.74 9.10
C LEU A 189 6.99 -11.45 10.60
N ASN A 190 7.18 -10.20 11.02
CA ASN A 190 7.12 -9.80 12.43
C ASN A 190 5.67 -9.74 12.98
N GLY A 191 4.68 -10.20 12.22
CA GLY A 191 3.25 -10.13 12.56
C GLY A 191 2.63 -8.74 12.33
N GLY A 192 3.44 -7.76 11.93
CA GLY A 192 3.00 -6.41 11.62
C GLY A 192 2.15 -6.32 10.36
N ARG A 193 1.40 -5.21 10.26
CA ARG A 193 0.52 -4.92 9.13
C ARG A 193 0.68 -3.47 8.71
N ALA A 194 0.80 -3.27 7.41
CA ALA A 194 0.80 -1.94 6.83
C ALA A 194 -0.56 -1.28 7.10
N ARG A 195 -0.56 0.02 7.39
CA ARG A 195 -1.78 0.75 7.75
C ARG A 195 -1.75 2.18 7.25
N TRP A 196 -2.89 2.67 6.78
CA TRP A 196 -3.06 4.08 6.46
C TRP A 196 -3.05 4.92 7.74
N ILE A 197 -2.29 6.00 7.75
CA ILE A 197 -2.25 7.03 8.82
C ILE A 197 -2.77 8.38 8.33
N HIS A 198 -2.95 8.53 7.02
CA HIS A 198 -3.69 9.63 6.40
C HIS A 198 -4.60 9.08 5.32
N ALA A 199 -5.67 9.83 5.02
CA ALA A 199 -6.83 9.35 4.32
C ALA A 199 -6.48 8.79 2.92
N LEU A 200 -6.92 7.57 2.64
CA LEU A 200 -6.69 6.91 1.35
C LEU A 200 -7.39 7.63 0.20
N ASP A 201 -8.45 8.39 0.45
CA ASP A 201 -9.19 9.16 -0.55
C ASP A 201 -8.58 10.56 -0.81
N ALA A 202 -7.58 10.98 -0.04
CA ALA A 202 -6.91 12.26 -0.24
C ALA A 202 -6.26 12.35 -1.64
N PRO A 203 -6.32 13.51 -2.32
CA PRO A 203 -5.66 13.72 -3.61
C PRO A 203 -4.15 13.52 -3.49
N LEU A 204 -3.52 13.01 -4.55
CA LEU A 204 -2.07 12.85 -4.59
C LEU A 204 -1.41 14.23 -4.76
N PRO A 205 -0.54 14.68 -3.84
CA PRO A 205 0.18 15.93 -3.98
C PRO A 205 1.40 15.76 -4.92
N ASP A 206 1.90 16.89 -5.43
CA ASP A 206 3.19 16.95 -6.11
C ASP A 206 4.32 16.54 -5.14
N PRO A 207 5.17 15.55 -5.48
CA PRO A 207 6.24 15.08 -4.61
C PRO A 207 7.22 16.18 -4.20
N LEU A 208 7.45 17.18 -5.06
CA LEU A 208 8.38 18.28 -4.77
C LEU A 208 7.91 19.17 -3.61
N ARG A 209 6.60 19.17 -3.31
CA ARG A 209 6.04 19.88 -2.15
C ARG A 209 6.38 19.22 -0.82
N LEU A 210 6.73 17.94 -0.83
CA LEU A 210 7.03 17.17 0.38
C LEU A 210 8.53 16.92 0.56
N LEU A 211 9.27 16.86 -0.56
CA LEU A 211 10.65 16.36 -0.58
C LEU A 211 11.58 17.08 0.41
N GLY A 212 11.54 18.42 0.46
CA GLY A 212 12.39 19.20 1.38
C GLY A 212 12.14 18.83 2.85
N ALA A 213 10.89 18.89 3.29
CA ALA A 213 10.54 18.55 4.68
C ALA A 213 10.85 17.08 5.04
N LEU A 214 10.74 16.16 4.09
CA LEU A 214 11.07 14.75 4.28
C LEU A 214 12.58 14.52 4.35
N ALA A 215 13.36 15.24 3.54
CA ALA A 215 14.83 15.20 3.58
C ALA A 215 15.35 15.77 4.90
N ASP A 216 14.90 16.98 5.29
CA ASP A 216 15.27 17.63 6.56
C ASP A 216 14.97 16.73 7.77
N ALA A 217 13.80 16.06 7.76
CA ALA A 217 13.43 15.14 8.82
C ALA A 217 14.30 13.88 8.86
N CYS A 218 14.73 13.37 7.70
CA CYS A 218 15.68 12.24 7.63
C CYS A 218 17.04 12.63 8.20
N GLU A 219 17.55 13.81 7.85
CA GLU A 219 18.82 14.33 8.37
C GLU A 219 18.76 14.54 9.88
N ALA A 220 17.66 15.10 10.40
CA ALA A 220 17.46 15.29 11.82
C ALA A 220 17.51 13.95 12.59
N VAL A 221 16.86 12.90 12.09
CA VAL A 221 16.88 11.57 12.73
C VAL A 221 18.25 10.91 12.62
N ALA A 222 18.94 11.06 11.49
CA ALA A 222 20.30 10.54 11.33
C ALA A 222 21.28 11.21 12.31
N ALA A 223 21.12 12.51 12.57
CA ALA A 223 21.95 13.27 13.50
C ALA A 223 21.70 12.92 14.97
N THR A 224 20.46 12.58 15.36
CA THR A 224 20.14 12.24 16.76
C THR A 224 20.49 10.81 17.15
N GLY A 225 20.80 9.93 16.20
CA GLY A 225 21.16 8.53 16.49
C GLY A 225 20.05 7.72 17.15
N GLU A 226 18.80 8.19 17.12
CA GLU A 226 17.66 7.47 17.67
C GLU A 226 17.37 6.22 16.83
N ILE A 227 18.03 5.12 17.20
CA ILE A 227 17.44 3.80 17.06
C ILE A 227 16.24 3.81 18.01
N ALA A 228 15.04 4.03 17.48
CA ALA A 228 13.81 4.06 18.27
C ALA A 228 13.67 2.75 19.07
N GLN A 229 14.08 2.80 20.34
CA GLN A 229 13.80 1.78 21.33
C GLN A 229 12.37 2.00 21.83
N TRP A 230 11.63 0.90 21.90
CA TRP A 230 10.21 0.83 22.26
C TRP A 230 10.00 1.08 23.75
#